data_AF-A0A5C6XCS1-F1
#
_entry.id   AF-A0A5C6XCS1-F1
#
_cell.length_a   1.000
_cell.length_b   1.000
_cell.length_c   1.000
_cell.angle_alpha   90.00
_cell.angle_beta   90.00
_cell.angle_gamma   90.00
#
_symmetry.space_group_name_H-M   'P 1'
#
loop_
_entity.id
_entity.type
_entity.pdbx_description
1 polymer ?
#
loop_
_entity_poly.entity_id
_entity_poly.type
_entity_poly.pdbx_seq_one_letter_code
_entity_poly.pdbx_strand_id
1 'polypeptide(L)'
;MVAWNLLVIRYLGRNHEDVEASGWITPAQLAILRMKRPKIMKRKATAGRIMAAVASLGGHIKNNGPAGWQVLGRGWAHLLELEQGFLIAKQMMEEM
;
A
#
# COMPACT_ATOMS: atom_id res chain seq x y z
N MET A 1 8.52 8.91 -8.73
CA MET A 1 9.71 8.28 -8.11
C MET A 1 9.29 6.99 -7.41
N VAL A 2 9.86 5.83 -7.76
CA VAL A 2 9.40 4.51 -7.27
C VAL A 2 10.32 3.89 -6.21
N ALA A 3 11.64 4.12 -6.30
CA ALA A 3 12.63 3.48 -5.45
C ALA A 3 12.54 3.90 -3.97
N TRP A 4 12.36 5.20 -3.69
CA TRP A 4 12.25 5.71 -2.31
C TRP A 4 11.08 5.07 -1.56
N ASN A 5 9.89 4.99 -2.16
CA ASN A 5 8.71 4.42 -1.51
C ASN A 5 8.89 2.94 -1.17
N LEU A 6 9.57 2.18 -2.03
CA LEU A 6 9.89 0.78 -1.73
C LEU A 6 10.88 0.65 -0.57
N LEU A 7 11.89 1.51 -0.50
CA LEU A 7 12.82 1.56 0.64
C LEU A 7 12.07 1.88 1.93
N VAL A 8 11.23 2.93 1.93
CA VAL A 8 10.44 3.37 3.08
C VAL A 8 9.49 2.27 3.55
N ILE A 9 8.69 1.69 2.65
CA ILE A 9 7.75 0.60 2.98
C ILE A 9 8.46 -0.55 3.65
N ARG A 10 9.58 -1.01 3.06
CA ARG A 10 10.29 -2.16 3.60
C ARG A 10 10.99 -1.83 4.92
N TYR A 11 11.61 -0.67 5.03
CA TYR A 11 12.32 -0.26 6.23
C TYR A 11 11.35 -0.06 7.40
N LEU A 12 10.32 0.76 7.23
CA LEU A 12 9.34 1.02 8.29
C LEU A 12 8.51 -0.23 8.59
N GLY A 13 8.07 -0.96 7.58
CA GLY A 13 7.24 -2.15 7.77
C GLY A 13 7.95 -3.32 8.45
N ARG A 14 9.30 -3.32 8.50
CA ARG A 14 10.09 -4.34 9.21
C ARG A 14 10.66 -3.88 10.54
N ASN A 15 11.07 -2.62 10.65
CA ASN A 15 11.78 -2.10 11.83
C ASN A 15 10.90 -1.22 12.73
N HIS A 16 9.79 -0.72 12.21
CA HIS A 16 8.92 0.25 12.88
C HIS A 16 7.44 -0.03 12.58
N GLU A 17 7.02 -1.30 12.68
CA GLU A 17 5.74 -1.77 12.13
C GLU A 17 4.49 -1.12 12.74
N ASP A 18 4.59 -0.63 13.97
CA ASP A 18 3.51 0.01 14.73
C ASP A 18 3.38 1.52 14.46
N VAL A 19 4.38 2.14 13.84
CA VAL A 19 4.36 3.56 13.50
C VAL A 19 3.24 3.81 12.50
N GLU A 20 2.46 4.87 12.73
CA GLU A 20 1.44 5.30 11.79
C GLU A 20 2.08 5.68 10.45
N ALA A 21 1.51 5.23 9.33
CA ALA A 21 2.04 5.51 8.01
C ALA A 21 1.76 6.95 7.53
N SER A 22 1.66 7.90 8.46
CA SER A 22 1.46 9.31 8.15
C SER A 22 2.72 9.88 7.45
N GLY A 23 2.51 10.62 6.37
CA GLY A 23 3.57 11.38 5.68
C GLY A 23 4.15 10.75 4.41
N TRP A 24 3.90 9.47 4.10
CA TRP A 24 4.42 8.84 2.87
C TRP A 24 3.39 8.03 2.07
N ILE A 25 2.19 7.79 2.63
CA ILE A 25 1.06 7.22 1.90
C ILE A 25 0.03 8.32 1.60
N THR A 26 -0.51 8.37 0.39
CA THR A 26 -1.54 9.34 0.03
C THR A 26 -2.91 8.93 0.61
N PRO A 27 -3.84 9.87 0.81
CA PRO A 27 -5.22 9.53 1.21
C PRO A 27 -5.91 8.59 0.21
N ALA A 28 -5.66 8.77 -1.10
CA ALA A 28 -6.21 7.91 -2.15
C ALA A 28 -5.67 6.47 -2.03
N GLN A 29 -4.35 6.31 -1.90
CA GLN A 29 -3.73 5.00 -1.67
C GLN A 29 -4.28 4.33 -0.41
N LEU A 30 -4.42 5.08 0.69
CA LEU A 30 -4.98 4.56 1.93
C LEU A 30 -6.43 4.07 1.76
N ALA A 31 -7.27 4.84 1.05
CA ALA A 31 -8.64 4.44 0.75
C ALA A 31 -8.67 3.16 -0.10
N ILE A 32 -7.85 3.08 -1.14
CA ILE A 32 -7.73 1.90 -2.02
C ILE A 32 -7.29 0.67 -1.23
N LEU A 33 -6.28 0.80 -0.36
CA LEU A 33 -5.81 -0.31 0.47
C LEU A 33 -6.90 -0.78 1.44
N ARG A 34 -7.68 0.14 2.04
CA ARG A 34 -8.84 -0.20 2.87
C ARG A 34 -9.91 -0.97 2.09
N MET A 35 -10.20 -0.56 0.86
CA MET A 35 -11.18 -1.23 0.00
C MET A 35 -10.70 -2.59 -0.53
N LYS A 36 -9.46 -2.67 -1.01
CA LYS A 36 -8.93 -3.90 -1.65
C LYS A 36 -8.42 -4.92 -0.64
N ARG A 37 -7.98 -4.49 0.54
CA ARG A 37 -7.44 -5.36 1.60
C ARG A 37 -8.08 -5.05 2.96
N PRO A 38 -9.41 -5.11 3.07
CA PRO A 38 -10.12 -4.70 4.27
C PRO A 38 -9.66 -5.49 5.49
N LYS A 39 -9.45 -6.81 5.37
CA LYS A 39 -8.97 -7.67 6.48
C LYS A 39 -7.63 -7.19 7.09
N ILE A 40 -6.70 -6.71 6.26
CA ILE A 40 -5.40 -6.20 6.70
C ILE A 40 -5.56 -4.79 7.29
N MET A 41 -6.41 -3.98 6.65
CA MET A 41 -6.59 -2.56 6.93
C MET A 41 -7.76 -2.25 7.87
N LYS A 42 -8.27 -3.24 8.64
CA LYS A 42 -9.38 -3.07 9.60
C LYS A 42 -9.09 -2.07 10.73
N ARG A 43 -7.81 -1.85 11.04
CA ARG A 43 -7.35 -1.04 12.18
C ARG A 43 -6.55 0.16 11.70
N LYS A 44 -5.88 0.84 12.63
CA LYS A 44 -4.95 1.93 12.37
C LYS A 44 -3.96 1.57 11.25
N ALA A 45 -3.75 2.50 10.32
CA ALA A 45 -2.87 2.33 9.16
C ALA A 45 -1.40 2.44 9.56
N THR A 46 -0.87 1.39 10.19
CA THR A 46 0.54 1.33 10.59
C THR A 46 1.42 0.89 9.41
N ALA A 47 2.71 1.18 9.49
CA ALA A 47 3.68 0.83 8.46
C ALA A 47 3.69 -0.68 8.15
N GLY A 48 3.58 -1.53 9.17
CA GLY A 48 3.47 -2.98 9.00
C GLY A 48 2.23 -3.40 8.23
N ARG A 49 1.07 -2.78 8.51
CA ARG A 49 -0.18 -3.06 7.78
C ARG A 49 -0.14 -2.58 6.34
N ILE A 50 0.43 -1.41 6.09
CA ILE A 50 0.61 -0.91 4.72
C ILE A 50 1.55 -1.85 3.95
N MET A 51 2.70 -2.22 4.53
CA MET A 51 3.62 -3.17 3.91
C MET A 51 2.93 -4.51 3.61
N ALA A 52 2.17 -5.06 4.56
CA ALA A 52 1.43 -6.31 4.37
C ALA A 52 0.35 -6.19 3.26
N ALA A 53 -0.38 -5.08 3.22
CA ALA A 53 -1.41 -4.84 2.21
C ALA A 53 -0.80 -4.69 0.80
N VAL A 54 0.30 -3.95 0.68
CA VAL A 54 1.07 -3.80 -0.57
C VAL A 54 1.65 -5.15 -1.00
N ALA A 55 2.27 -5.90 -0.09
CA ALA A 55 2.78 -7.23 -0.38
C ALA A 55 1.67 -8.17 -0.89
N SER A 56 0.48 -8.10 -0.28
CA SER A 56 -0.70 -8.87 -0.71
C SER A 56 -1.24 -8.44 -2.09
N LEU A 57 -1.07 -7.19 -2.51
CA LEU A 57 -1.34 -6.77 -3.90
C LEU A 57 -0.33 -7.37 -4.88
N GLY A 58 0.91 -7.58 -4.44
CA GLY A 58 2.00 -8.16 -5.24
C GLY A 58 2.05 -9.70 -5.27
N GLY A 59 1.07 -10.37 -4.66
CA GLY A 59 0.96 -11.83 -4.61
C GLY A 59 1.72 -12.50 -3.48
N HIS A 60 2.00 -11.79 -2.37
CA HIS A 60 2.65 -12.41 -1.20
C HIS A 60 1.78 -13.51 -0.59
N ILE A 61 2.41 -14.66 -0.31
CA ILE A 61 1.82 -15.78 0.42
C ILE A 61 2.34 -15.74 1.85
N LYS A 62 1.42 -15.72 2.83
CA LYS A 62 1.70 -15.48 4.25
C LYS A 62 2.78 -16.40 4.83
N ASN A 63 2.88 -17.64 4.35
CA ASN A 63 3.79 -18.65 4.89
C ASN A 63 5.19 -18.64 4.25
N ASN A 64 5.46 -17.77 3.27
CA ASN A 64 6.76 -17.70 2.57
C ASN A 64 7.74 -16.70 3.20
N GLY A 65 7.69 -16.54 4.52
CA GLY A 65 8.52 -15.56 5.24
C GLY A 65 8.22 -14.10 4.85
N PRO A 66 9.12 -13.16 5.21
CA PRO A 66 8.92 -11.74 4.94
C PRO A 66 8.91 -11.42 3.43
N ALA A 67 8.02 -10.50 3.01
CA ALA A 67 7.91 -10.11 1.61
C ALA A 67 9.24 -9.58 1.04
N GLY A 68 9.66 -10.13 -0.11
CA GLY A 68 10.85 -9.72 -0.85
C GLY A 68 10.65 -8.48 -1.73
N TRP A 69 11.73 -7.96 -2.33
CA TRP A 69 11.70 -6.73 -3.12
C TRP A 69 10.80 -6.83 -4.36
N GLN A 70 10.84 -7.97 -5.06
CA GLN A 70 10.00 -8.18 -6.25
C GLN A 70 8.50 -8.16 -5.91
N VAL A 71 8.11 -8.77 -4.79
CA VAL A 71 6.73 -8.80 -4.32
C VAL A 71 6.25 -7.41 -3.94
N LEU A 72 7.06 -6.67 -3.17
CA LEU A 72 6.75 -5.28 -2.81
C LEU A 72 6.71 -4.36 -4.04
N GLY A 73 7.64 -4.54 -4.99
CA GLY A 73 7.68 -3.81 -6.24
C GLY A 73 6.41 -4.00 -7.07
N ARG A 74 5.99 -5.25 -7.29
CA ARG A 74 4.72 -5.54 -8.00
C ARG A 74 3.51 -4.98 -7.26
N GLY A 75 3.47 -5.14 -5.94
CA GLY A 75 2.37 -4.62 -5.13
C GLY A 75 2.26 -3.10 -5.17
N TRP A 76 3.40 -2.41 -5.16
CA TRP A 76 3.46 -0.96 -5.25
C TRP A 76 3.07 -0.45 -6.63
N ALA A 77 3.56 -1.09 -7.71
CA ALA A 77 3.16 -0.76 -9.08
C ALA A 77 1.64 -0.90 -9.26
N HIS A 78 1.06 -2.02 -8.81
CA HIS A 78 -0.37 -2.25 -8.86
C HIS A 78 -1.17 -1.22 -8.03
N LEU A 79 -0.65 -0.79 -6.87
CA LEU A 79 -1.30 0.27 -6.09
C LEU A 79 -1.33 1.61 -6.85
N LEU A 80 -0.25 1.97 -7.55
CA LEU A 80 -0.19 3.19 -8.35
C LEU A 80 -1.17 3.17 -9.53
N GLU A 81 -1.32 2.02 -10.19
CA GLU A 81 -2.32 1.84 -11.26
C GLU A 81 -3.75 2.02 -10.73
N LEU A 82 -4.06 1.43 -9.56
CA LEU A 82 -5.36 1.60 -8.90
C LEU A 82 -5.58 3.06 -8.47
N GLU A 83 -4.54 3.75 -8.02
CA GLU A 83 -4.60 5.16 -7.65
C GLU A 83 -4.94 6.05 -8.84
N GLN A 84 -4.33 5.81 -10.00
CA GLN A 84 -4.68 6.53 -11.23
C GLN A 84 -6.16 6.37 -11.59
N GLY A 85 -6.67 5.13 -11.60
CA GLY A 85 -8.08 4.87 -11.88
C GLY A 85 -9.03 5.51 -10.85
N PHE A 86 -8.65 5.47 -9.57
CA PHE A 86 -9.41 6.11 -8.50
C PHE A 86 -9.50 7.63 -8.67
N LEU A 87 -8.38 8.28 -9.00
CA LEU A 87 -8.33 9.73 -9.19
C LEU A 87 -9.10 10.18 -10.45
N ILE A 88 -8.99 9.44 -11.55
CA ILE A 88 -9.78 9.70 -12.77
C ILE A 88 -11.28 9.62 -12.47
N ALA A 89 -11.72 8.53 -11.83
CA ALA A 89 -13.13 8.37 -11.49
C ALA A 89 -13.61 9.46 -10.53
N LYS A 90 -12.77 9.86 -9.56
CA LYS A 90 -13.08 10.95 -8.64
C LYS A 90 -13.29 12.28 -9.38
N GLN A 91 -12.39 12.64 -10.29
CA GLN A 91 -12.50 13.86 -11.10
C GLN A 91 -13.77 13.85 -11.95
N MET A 92 -14.08 12.73 -12.62
CA MET A 92 -15.30 12.60 -13.42
C MET A 92 -16.57 12.81 -12.59
N MET A 93 -16.60 12.35 -11.34
CA MET A 93 -17.74 12.56 -10.43
C MET A 93 -17.85 14.00 -9.91
N GLU A 94 -16.75 14.76 -9.86
CA GLU A 94 -16.75 16.16 -9.43
C GLU A 94 -17.17 17.12 -10.56
N GLU A 95 -17.02 16.71 -11.83
CA GLU A 95 -17.42 17.46 -13.02
C GLU A 95 -18.88 17.21 -13.45
N MET A 96 -19.54 16.21 -12.85
CA MET A 96 -20.96 15.88 -13.05
C MET A 96 -21.85 16.62 -12.06
#